data_AF-A0A820JPP1-F1
#
_entry.id   AF-A0A820JPP1-F1
#
_cell.length_a   1.000
_cell.length_b   1.000
_cell.length_c   1.000
_cell.angle_alpha   90.00
_cell.angle_beta   90.00
_cell.angle_gamma   90.00
#
_symmetry.space_group_name_H-M   'P 1'
#
loop_
_entity.id
_entity.type
_entity.pdbx_description
1 polymer ?
#
loop_
_entity_poly.entity_id
_entity_poly.type
_entity_poly.pdbx_seq_one_letter_code
_entity_poly.pdbx_strand_id
1 'polypeptide(L)'
;MVSAISSNDDFYTMLTQMKFQDVKQCQKYIEERSKNDRLVMIVRGPFGQEIVPSIHKLRQVISIYVYCFDKVRNKQWSDKFTKIKAVVTELGELITRIKADHKIHKIVEEPLCINIFTTGGTSATGVN
;
A
#
# COMPACT_ATOMS: atom_id res chain seq x y z
N MET A 1 14.04 -9.93 -2.35
CA MET A 1 13.89 -8.77 -3.26
C MET A 1 12.57 -8.12 -2.95
N VAL A 2 12.68 -6.88 -2.48
CA VAL A 2 11.61 -6.02 -2.02
C VAL A 2 11.82 -4.64 -2.62
N SER A 3 10.74 -4.01 -3.10
CA SER A 3 10.78 -2.73 -3.83
C SER A 3 9.70 -1.78 -3.31
N ALA A 4 9.99 -0.47 -3.22
CA ALA A 4 9.09 0.60 -2.74
C ALA A 4 9.03 1.79 -3.74
N ILE A 5 7.89 2.51 -3.81
CA ILE A 5 7.46 3.25 -5.03
C ILE A 5 6.91 4.68 -4.75
N SER A 6 7.16 5.67 -5.64
CA SER A 6 6.52 7.01 -5.77
C SER A 6 6.14 7.35 -7.23
N SER A 7 5.03 8.09 -7.44
CA SER A 7 4.28 8.48 -8.69
C SER A 7 5.07 9.33 -9.72
N ASN A 8 4.82 9.44 -11.05
CA ASN A 8 3.77 9.07 -12.04
C ASN A 8 4.42 9.02 -13.45
N ASP A 9 3.85 8.28 -14.42
CA ASP A 9 4.33 7.98 -15.81
C ASP A 9 5.41 6.90 -15.98
N ASP A 10 5.85 6.36 -14.86
CA ASP A 10 7.11 5.65 -14.69
C ASP A 10 6.99 4.12 -14.51
N PHE A 11 5.92 3.41 -14.90
CA PHE A 11 5.61 2.08 -14.31
C PHE A 11 6.73 0.99 -14.34
N TYR A 12 7.58 0.92 -15.38
CA TYR A 12 8.77 0.05 -15.37
C TYR A 12 9.93 0.63 -14.55
N THR A 13 10.15 1.95 -14.62
CA THR A 13 11.04 2.72 -13.75
C THR A 13 10.63 2.59 -12.26
N MET A 14 9.32 2.52 -12.00
CA MET A 14 8.60 2.42 -10.74
C MET A 14 8.82 1.05 -10.08
N LEU A 15 8.95 -0.02 -10.87
CA LEU A 15 9.37 -1.35 -10.37
C LEU A 15 10.86 -1.41 -9.99
N THR A 16 11.68 -0.46 -10.45
CA THR A 16 13.14 -0.61 -10.47
C THR A 16 13.86 0.06 -9.29
N GLN A 17 13.23 0.92 -8.50
CA GLN A 17 14.02 1.88 -7.74
C GLN A 17 14.85 1.33 -6.57
N MET A 18 14.45 0.25 -5.88
CA MET A 18 15.33 -0.40 -4.89
C MET A 18 15.08 -1.90 -4.82
N LYS A 19 16.15 -2.69 -4.78
CA LYS A 19 16.13 -4.16 -4.67
C LYS A 19 16.94 -4.59 -3.46
N PHE A 20 16.26 -5.00 -2.40
CA PHE A 20 16.95 -5.54 -1.21
C PHE A 20 17.11 -7.06 -1.29
N GLN A 21 18.32 -7.53 -1.00
CA GLN A 21 18.61 -8.96 -0.81
C GLN A 21 18.69 -9.35 0.67
N ASP A 22 18.89 -8.37 1.55
CA ASP A 22 18.98 -8.53 3.00
C ASP A 22 17.77 -7.88 3.70
N VAL A 23 17.18 -8.61 4.65
CA VAL A 23 15.98 -8.18 5.38
C VAL A 23 16.28 -7.00 6.30
N LYS A 24 17.44 -7.00 6.97
CA LYS A 24 17.81 -5.93 7.91
C LYS A 24 18.04 -4.61 7.19
N GLN A 25 18.71 -4.64 6.04
CA GLN A 25 18.89 -3.45 5.19
C GLN A 25 17.55 -2.89 4.72
N CYS A 26 16.62 -3.76 4.31
CA CYS A 26 15.29 -3.32 3.87
C CYS A 26 14.49 -2.71 5.02
N GLN A 27 14.48 -3.34 6.19
CA GLN A 27 13.80 -2.82 7.38
C GLN A 27 14.39 -1.48 7.81
N LYS A 28 15.72 -1.40 7.94
CA LYS A 28 16.43 -0.17 8.30
C LYS A 28 16.09 0.96 7.34
N TYR A 29 16.10 0.69 6.04
CA TYR A 29 15.70 1.66 5.03
C TYR A 29 14.29 2.20 5.28
N ILE A 30 13.31 1.35 5.57
CA ILE A 30 11.92 1.80 5.83
C ILE A 30 11.84 2.61 7.13
N GLU A 31 12.56 2.21 8.17
CA GLU A 31 12.54 2.85 9.49
C GLU A 31 13.17 4.25 9.46
N GLU A 32 14.24 4.45 8.68
CA GLU A 32 14.96 5.71 8.51
C GLU A 32 14.23 6.72 7.62
N ARG A 33 13.23 6.26 6.86
CA ARG A 33 12.37 7.13 6.04
C ARG A 33 11.42 7.98 6.88
N SER A 34 10.93 9.06 6.29
CA SER A 34 9.98 9.96 6.95
C SER A 34 8.69 9.21 7.31
N LYS A 35 8.09 9.52 8.47
CA LYS A 35 6.80 8.94 8.87
C LYS A 35 5.63 9.34 7.93
N ASN A 36 5.85 10.36 7.11
CA ASN A 36 4.91 10.82 6.09
C ASN A 36 5.05 10.06 4.77
N ASP A 37 6.15 9.33 4.56
CA ASP A 37 6.32 8.52 3.35
C ASP A 37 5.25 7.42 3.27
N ARG A 38 4.93 7.04 2.04
CA ARG A 38 3.95 6.01 1.71
C ARG A 38 4.59 5.03 0.73
N LEU A 39 4.89 3.83 1.20
CA LEU A 39 5.59 2.79 0.50
C LEU A 39 4.63 1.64 0.14
N VAL A 40 4.59 1.32 -1.14
CA VAL A 40 3.97 0.10 -1.68
C VAL A 40 5.06 -0.94 -1.90
N MET A 41 4.92 -2.12 -1.32
CA MET A 41 5.95 -3.14 -1.32
C MET A 41 5.59 -4.34 -2.19
N ILE A 42 6.54 -4.83 -2.99
CA ILE A 42 6.42 -6.11 -3.69
C ILE A 42 7.47 -7.04 -3.11
N VAL A 43 7.07 -8.18 -2.54
CA VAL A 43 7.97 -9.12 -1.85
C VAL A 43 7.91 -10.50 -2.48
N ARG A 44 9.03 -11.23 -2.47
CA ARG A 44 9.03 -12.68 -2.76
C ARG A 44 8.49 -13.44 -1.56
N GLY A 45 7.84 -14.58 -1.78
CA GLY A 45 7.25 -15.42 -0.72
C GLY A 45 8.11 -15.60 0.54
N PRO A 46 9.27 -16.28 0.48
CA PRO A 46 10.11 -16.52 1.67
C PRO A 46 10.60 -15.24 2.33
N PHE A 47 11.05 -14.26 1.53
CA PHE A 47 11.51 -12.98 2.05
C PHE A 47 10.37 -12.19 2.72
N GLY A 48 9.17 -12.26 2.15
CA GLY A 48 7.95 -11.66 2.70
C GLY A 48 7.59 -12.24 4.04
N GLN A 49 7.66 -13.56 4.19
CA GLN A 49 7.38 -14.24 5.46
C GLN A 49 8.31 -13.79 6.57
N GLU A 50 9.56 -13.44 6.24
CA GLU A 50 10.56 -12.95 7.20
C GLU A 50 10.38 -11.46 7.53
N ILE A 51 10.20 -10.59 6.53
CA ILE A 51 10.19 -9.14 6.75
C ILE A 51 8.82 -8.58 7.17
N VAL A 52 7.71 -9.13 6.68
CA VAL A 52 6.37 -8.57 6.93
C VAL A 52 6.05 -8.48 8.43
N PRO A 53 6.38 -9.49 9.27
CA PRO A 53 6.16 -9.39 10.72
C PRO A 53 6.85 -8.19 11.40
N SER A 54 7.98 -7.71 10.89
CA SER A 54 8.67 -6.56 11.49
C SER A 54 8.15 -5.21 10.99
N ILE A 55 7.69 -5.15 9.74
CA ILE A 55 7.30 -3.88 9.10
C ILE A 55 5.80 -3.62 9.05
N HIS A 56 4.93 -4.62 9.30
CA HIS A 56 3.49 -4.46 9.07
C HIS A 56 2.85 -3.34 9.91
N LYS A 57 3.46 -2.99 11.06
CA LYS A 57 3.00 -1.89 11.92
C LYS A 57 3.50 -0.51 11.48
N LEU A 58 4.53 -0.44 10.64
CA LEU A 58 5.13 0.82 10.21
C LEU A 58 4.15 1.59 9.33
N ARG A 59 3.82 2.82 9.71
CA ARG A 59 2.92 3.71 8.97
C ARG A 59 3.43 4.04 7.56
N GLN A 60 4.76 3.96 7.36
CA GLN A 60 5.38 4.14 6.05
C GLN A 60 4.92 3.07 5.05
N VAL A 61 4.60 1.85 5.50
CA VAL A 61 4.15 0.77 4.62
C VAL A 61 2.63 0.81 4.52
N ILE A 62 2.10 1.03 3.31
CA ILE A 62 0.65 1.12 3.07
C ILE A 62 0.07 -0.11 2.39
N SER A 63 0.84 -0.82 1.59
CA SER A 63 0.37 -2.00 0.86
C SER A 63 1.53 -2.92 0.54
N ILE A 64 1.29 -4.23 0.58
CA ILE A 64 2.26 -5.28 0.33
C ILE A 64 1.66 -6.28 -0.66
N TYR A 65 2.42 -6.65 -1.68
CA TYR A 65 2.08 -7.65 -2.68
C TYR A 65 3.10 -8.78 -2.63
N VAL A 66 2.64 -10.01 -2.47
CA VAL A 66 3.52 -11.18 -2.46
C VAL A 66 3.54 -11.79 -3.85
N TYR A 67 4.67 -11.70 -4.54
CA TYR A 67 4.90 -12.37 -5.83
C TYR A 67 5.70 -13.66 -5.60
N CYS A 68 5.08 -14.81 -5.87
CA CYS A 68 5.66 -16.11 -5.55
C CYS A 68 5.14 -17.22 -6.46
N PHE A 69 5.93 -18.29 -6.63
CA PHE A 69 5.48 -19.48 -7.37
C PHE A 69 4.50 -20.36 -6.56
N ASP A 70 4.65 -20.41 -5.24
CA ASP A 70 3.83 -21.25 -4.35
C ASP A 70 2.79 -20.40 -3.59
N LYS A 71 1.62 -20.20 -4.22
CA LYS A 71 0.55 -19.37 -3.67
C LYS A 71 -0.02 -19.95 -2.37
N VAL A 72 -0.18 -21.27 -2.28
CA VAL A 72 -0.83 -21.95 -1.16
C VAL A 72 -0.03 -21.74 0.12
N ARG A 73 1.28 -22.02 0.07
CA ARG A 73 2.17 -21.83 1.23
C ARG A 73 2.22 -20.38 1.68
N ASN A 74 2.27 -19.45 0.72
CA ASN A 74 2.38 -18.03 1.07
C ASN A 74 1.07 -17.41 1.55
N LYS A 75 -0.08 -17.97 1.15
CA LYS A 75 -1.39 -17.54 1.65
C LYS A 75 -1.55 -17.77 3.16
N GLN A 76 -1.06 -18.91 3.66
CA GLN A 76 -1.19 -19.29 5.08
C GLN A 76 -0.62 -18.25 6.07
N TRP A 77 0.53 -17.65 5.75
CA TRP A 77 1.12 -16.62 6.62
C TRP A 77 0.61 -15.22 6.27
N SER A 78 0.29 -14.96 5.00
CA SER A 78 -0.07 -13.62 4.54
C SER A 78 -1.47 -13.18 4.98
N ASP A 79 -2.42 -14.09 5.11
CA ASP A 79 -3.78 -13.79 5.58
C ASP A 79 -3.81 -13.19 7.00
N LYS A 80 -2.69 -13.28 7.75
CA LYS A 80 -2.52 -12.67 9.08
C LYS A 80 -2.23 -11.17 9.05
N PHE A 81 -1.92 -10.59 7.88
CA PHE A 81 -1.46 -9.22 7.76
C PHE A 81 -2.36 -8.39 6.83
N THR A 82 -3.10 -7.45 7.41
CA THR A 82 -4.09 -6.61 6.70
C THR A 82 -3.50 -5.73 5.59
N LYS A 83 -2.19 -5.44 5.64
CA LYS A 83 -1.49 -4.67 4.61
C LYS A 83 -1.12 -5.51 3.39
N ILE A 84 -1.24 -6.84 3.46
CA ILE A 84 -1.05 -7.67 2.28
C ILE A 84 -2.32 -7.60 1.43
N LYS A 85 -2.19 -7.02 0.25
CA LYS A 85 -3.29 -6.83 -0.71
C LYS A 85 -3.50 -8.05 -1.58
N ALA A 86 -2.43 -8.77 -1.91
CA ALA A 86 -2.53 -9.99 -2.69
C ALA A 86 -1.30 -10.90 -2.62
N VAL A 87 -1.55 -12.20 -2.86
CA VAL A 87 -0.55 -13.20 -3.20
C VAL A 87 -0.78 -13.65 -4.64
N VAL A 88 0.21 -13.43 -5.49
CA VAL A 88 0.12 -13.60 -6.95
C VAL A 88 1.28 -14.42 -7.49
N THR A 89 0.99 -15.24 -8.49
CA THR A 89 1.95 -16.10 -9.20
C THR A 89 2.33 -15.54 -10.55
N GLU A 90 1.50 -14.67 -11.11
CA GLU A 90 1.66 -14.13 -12.44
C GLU A 90 1.95 -12.63 -12.41
N LEU A 91 2.92 -12.22 -13.23
CA LEU A 91 3.31 -10.81 -13.35
C LEU A 91 2.14 -9.95 -13.87
N GLY A 92 1.33 -10.48 -14.79
CA GLY A 92 0.15 -9.75 -15.30
C GLY A 92 -0.88 -9.45 -14.21
N GLU A 93 -1.14 -10.42 -13.33
CA GLU A 93 -2.03 -10.26 -12.17
C GLU A 93 -1.47 -9.22 -11.19
N LEU A 94 -0.16 -9.27 -10.91
CA LEU A 94 0.53 -8.30 -10.05
C LEU A 94 0.36 -6.87 -10.57
N ILE A 95 0.66 -6.65 -11.85
CA ILE A 95 0.56 -5.34 -12.50
C ILE A 95 -0.87 -4.82 -12.46
N THR A 96 -1.83 -5.68 -12.76
CA THR A 96 -3.26 -5.32 -12.76
C THR A 96 -3.72 -4.87 -11.39
N ARG A 97 -3.36 -5.60 -10.33
CA ARG A 97 -3.74 -5.22 -8.96
C ARG A 97 -3.10 -3.92 -8.50
N ILE A 98 -1.80 -3.75 -8.72
CA ILE A 98 -1.10 -2.52 -8.33
C ILE A 98 -1.73 -1.30 -9.04
N LYS A 99 -2.05 -1.42 -10.33
CA LYS A 99 -2.71 -0.34 -11.08
C LYS A 99 -4.10 -0.02 -10.56
N ALA A 100 -4.89 -1.03 -10.21
CA ALA A 100 -6.22 -0.82 -9.63
C ALA A 100 -6.12 -0.09 -8.29
N ASP A 101 -5.24 -0.55 -7.39
CA ASP A 101 -5.07 0.03 -6.06
C ASP A 101 -4.48 1.44 -6.12
N HIS A 102 -3.56 1.74 -7.06
CA HIS A 102 -3.00 3.07 -7.24
C HIS A 102 -4.05 4.08 -7.73
N LYS A 103 -4.92 3.67 -8.66
CA LYS A 103 -6.07 4.49 -9.09
C LYS A 103 -6.98 4.82 -7.92
N ILE A 104 -7.26 3.85 -7.05
CA ILE A 104 -8.08 4.07 -5.84
C ILE A 104 -7.40 5.07 -4.90
N HIS A 105 -6.09 4.95 -4.64
CA HIS A 105 -5.38 5.87 -3.75
C HIS A 105 -5.38 7.31 -4.27
N LYS A 106 -5.22 7.53 -5.59
CA LYS A 106 -5.34 8.88 -6.18
C LYS A 106 -6.69 9.53 -5.92
N ILE A 107 -7.78 8.75 -6.02
CA ILE A 107 -9.15 9.24 -5.78
C ILE A 107 -9.37 9.60 -4.30
N VAL A 108 -8.68 8.93 -3.36
CA VAL A 108 -8.82 9.18 -1.92
C VAL A 108 -7.91 10.32 -1.45
N GLU A 109 -6.72 10.48 -2.03
CA GLU A 109 -5.78 11.56 -1.68
C GLU A 109 -6.12 12.90 -2.35
N GLU A 110 -6.77 12.90 -3.52
CA GLU A 110 -7.48 14.09 -3.99
C GLU A 110 -8.72 14.25 -3.11
N PRO A 111 -8.77 15.24 -2.19
CA PRO A 111 -9.93 15.37 -1.32
C PRO A 111 -11.16 15.57 -2.20
N LEU A 112 -12.10 14.63 -2.13
CA LEU A 112 -13.48 14.92 -2.48
C LEU A 112 -13.85 16.15 -1.64
N CYS A 113 -14.08 17.29 -2.30
CA CYS A 113 -14.67 18.45 -1.67
C CYS A 113 -16.07 18.05 -1.18
N ILE A 114 -16.15 17.46 0.01
CA ILE A 114 -17.42 17.17 0.67
C ILE A 114 -17.91 18.51 1.21
N ASN A 115 -18.61 19.26 0.36
CA ASN A 115 -19.39 20.41 0.79
C ASN A 115 -20.62 19.88 1.50
N ILE A 116 -20.55 19.76 2.82
CA ILE A 116 -21.74 19.52 3.66
C ILE A 116 -22.50 20.85 3.70
N PHE A 117 -23.50 21.01 2.83
CA PHE A 117 -24.47 22.08 3.00
C PHE A 117 -25.42 21.70 4.14
N THR A 118 -25.20 22.32 5.30
CA THR A 118 -26.17 22.28 6.40
C THR A 118 -27.41 23.03 5.93
N THR A 119 -28.47 22.32 5.54
CA THR A 119 -29.78 22.93 5.27
C THR A 119 -30.30 23.49 6.59
N GLY A 120 -30.34 24.82 6.69
CA GLY A 120 -30.78 25.56 7.86
C GLY A 120 -32.21 25.18 8.26
N GLY A 121 -32.35 24.68 9.50
CA GLY A 121 -33.61 24.69 10.21
C GLY A 121 -33.96 26.13 10.57
N THR A 122 -35.06 26.62 10.02
CA THR A 122 -35.58 27.97 10.17
C THR A 122 -36.06 28.20 11.60
N SER A 123 -35.41 29.08 12.36
CA SER A 123 -36.02 29.71 13.52
C SER A 123 -36.82 30.92 13.05
N ALA A 124 -38.13 30.77 12.97
CA ALA A 124 -39.05 31.90 12.81
C ALA A 124 -39.35 32.49 14.19
N THR A 125 -38.75 33.64 14.49
CA THR A 125 -39.27 34.58 15.50
C THR A 125 -40.41 35.36 14.85
N GLY A 126 -41.63 35.20 15.35
CA GLY A 126 -42.79 36.02 15.02
C GLY A 126 -43.38 36.61 16.29
N VAL A 127 -43.22 37.93 16.44
CA VAL A 127 -43.82 38.76 17.49
C VAL A 127 -45.31 38.99 17.16
N ASN A 128 -46.19 38.70 18.12
CA ASN A 128 -47.29 39.58 18.51
C ASN A 128 -47.81 39.17 19.89
#